data_AF-A0AAJ2S0L0-F1
#
_entry.id   AF-A0AAJ2S0L0-F1
#
_cell.length_a   1.000
_cell.length_b   1.000
_cell.length_c   1.000
_cell.angle_alpha   90.00
_cell.angle_beta   90.00
_cell.angle_gamma   90.00
#
_symmetry.space_group_name_H-M   'P 1'
#
loop_
_entity.id
_entity.type
_entity.pdbx_description
1 polymer ?
#
loop_
_entity_poly.entity_id
_entity_poly.type
_entity_poly.pdbx_seq_one_letter_code
_entity_poly.pdbx_strand_id
1 'polypeptide(L)'
;MLIGKMLLTTIFIIPLGVSVATAQTVSESRDVSELSSPIVLLTPVVARNADHLQLDIDQRSALQDWMAKSPAVREALEDLVVAQRNELRQMILSGADIEARTEKAAYVGQLESELLMMRSSCVEYWRETLNEEQFAQALQLADI
;
A
#
# COMPACT_ATOMS: atom_id res chain seq x y z
N MET A 1 62.19 -58.28 0.49
CA MET A 1 60.91 -58.70 -0.13
C MET A 1 59.80 -58.25 0.81
N LEU A 2 59.43 -56.96 0.86
CA LEU A 2 58.40 -56.32 0.02
C LEU A 2 57.29 -57.27 -0.43
N ILE A 3 56.08 -57.13 0.14
CA ILE A 3 54.88 -56.58 -0.53
C ILE A 3 53.81 -56.39 0.57
N GLY A 4 53.56 -55.13 0.92
CA GLY A 4 52.50 -54.72 1.82
C GLY A 4 51.14 -54.81 1.12
N LYS A 5 50.16 -55.44 1.80
CA LYS A 5 48.76 -55.48 1.37
C LYS A 5 48.17 -54.08 1.50
N MET A 6 47.92 -53.45 0.35
CA MET A 6 47.27 -52.15 0.22
C MET A 6 45.77 -52.32 0.55
N LEU A 7 45.35 -51.80 1.70
CA LEU A 7 43.94 -51.71 2.09
C LEU A 7 43.28 -50.63 1.23
N LEU A 8 42.36 -50.99 0.35
CA LEU A 8 41.50 -50.03 -0.35
C LEU A 8 40.44 -49.53 0.64
N THR A 9 40.64 -48.33 1.18
CA THR A 9 39.62 -47.62 1.98
C THR A 9 38.73 -46.83 1.03
N THR A 10 37.57 -47.36 0.68
CA THR A 10 36.55 -46.65 -0.10
C THR A 10 35.89 -45.60 0.78
N ILE A 11 36.27 -44.33 0.61
CA ILE A 11 35.62 -43.19 1.26
C ILE A 11 34.30 -42.91 0.54
N PHE A 12 33.19 -43.16 1.24
CA PHE A 12 31.84 -42.83 0.78
C PHE A 12 31.55 -41.37 1.19
N ILE A 13 31.65 -40.44 0.24
CA ILE A 13 31.29 -39.03 0.47
C ILE A 13 29.76 -38.93 0.37
N ILE A 14 29.10 -38.74 1.51
CA ILE A 14 27.66 -38.43 1.58
C ILE A 14 27.51 -36.93 1.33
N PRO A 15 26.85 -36.47 0.24
CA PRO A 15 26.54 -35.06 0.10
C PRO A 15 25.43 -34.69 1.08
N LEU A 16 25.76 -33.81 2.04
CA LEU A 16 24.77 -33.12 2.87
C LEU A 16 23.94 -32.21 1.96
N GLY A 17 22.72 -32.64 1.62
CA GLY A 17 21.74 -31.81 0.94
C GLY A 17 21.26 -30.71 1.89
N VAL A 18 21.75 -29.48 1.69
CA VAL A 18 21.22 -28.29 2.37
C VAL A 18 19.85 -27.99 1.75
N SER A 19 18.78 -28.36 2.45
CA SER A 19 17.42 -28.00 2.07
C SER A 19 17.17 -26.55 2.49
N VAL A 20 17.29 -25.62 1.53
CA VAL A 20 16.88 -24.23 1.74
C VAL A 20 15.36 -24.20 1.80
N ALA A 21 14.81 -24.20 3.01
CA ALA A 21 13.40 -23.93 3.23
C ALA A 21 13.14 -22.47 2.83
N THR A 22 12.53 -22.25 1.67
CA THR A 22 11.98 -20.95 1.30
C THR A 22 10.80 -20.66 2.21
N ALA A 23 11.02 -19.89 3.28
CA ALA A 23 9.93 -19.33 4.07
C ALA A 23 9.10 -18.44 3.13
N GLN A 24 7.95 -18.95 2.72
CA GLN A 24 6.95 -18.15 2.01
C GLN A 24 6.43 -17.13 3.03
N THR A 25 6.90 -15.89 2.93
CA THR A 25 6.29 -14.78 3.66
C THR A 25 4.86 -14.63 3.12
N VAL A 26 3.88 -15.15 3.86
CA VAL A 26 2.48 -14.82 3.63
C VAL A 26 2.38 -13.33 3.90
N SER A 27 2.13 -12.54 2.84
CA SER A 27 1.84 -11.12 2.98
C SER A 27 0.52 -11.03 3.74
N GLU A 28 0.59 -10.66 5.02
CA GLU A 28 -0.60 -10.38 5.82
C GLU A 28 -1.40 -9.26 5.12
N SER A 29 -2.70 -9.44 4.96
CA SER A 29 -3.57 -8.42 4.38
C SER A 29 -3.56 -7.21 5.29
N ARG A 30 -3.23 -6.02 4.77
CA ARG A 30 -3.23 -4.79 5.54
C ARG A 30 -4.63 -4.50 6.08
N ASP A 31 -4.73 -4.37 7.40
CA ASP A 31 -5.98 -4.02 8.07
C ASP A 31 -6.11 -2.50 8.19
N VAL A 32 -6.90 -1.92 7.29
CA VAL A 32 -7.29 -0.51 7.30
C VAL A 32 -8.78 -0.35 7.58
N SER A 33 -9.43 -1.38 8.17
CA SER A 33 -10.89 -1.40 8.38
C SER A 33 -11.39 -0.32 9.32
N GLU A 34 -10.52 0.19 10.20
CA GLU A 34 -10.83 1.31 11.09
C GLU A 34 -10.79 2.69 10.42
N LEU A 35 -10.24 2.79 9.20
CA LEU A 35 -10.17 4.05 8.49
C LEU A 35 -11.50 4.36 7.79
N SER A 36 -11.82 5.64 7.67
CA SER A 36 -12.99 6.06 6.91
C SER A 36 -12.87 5.63 5.44
N SER A 37 -13.99 5.19 4.87
CA SER A 37 -14.05 4.94 3.43
C SER A 37 -13.79 6.24 2.67
N PRO A 38 -13.07 6.20 1.54
CA PRO A 38 -12.89 7.37 0.69
C PRO A 38 -14.23 7.98 0.27
N ILE A 39 -14.34 9.31 0.33
CA ILE A 39 -15.57 10.05 -0.04
C ILE A 39 -15.76 10.06 -1.56
N VAL A 40 -14.67 10.25 -2.32
CA VAL A 40 -14.68 10.24 -3.78
C VAL A 40 -13.53 9.35 -4.29
N LEU A 41 -13.84 8.46 -5.24
CA LEU A 41 -12.90 7.51 -5.84
C LEU A 41 -12.92 7.57 -7.36
N LEU A 42 -12.27 8.59 -7.92
CA LEU A 42 -12.34 8.85 -9.36
C LEU A 42 -11.28 8.08 -10.18
N THR A 43 -10.06 7.90 -9.65
CA THR A 43 -8.98 7.13 -10.31
C THR A 43 -9.42 5.76 -10.86
N PRO A 44 -10.06 4.87 -10.07
CA PRO A 44 -10.48 3.58 -10.59
C PRO A 44 -11.61 3.68 -11.63
N VAL A 45 -12.44 4.73 -11.58
CA VAL A 45 -13.47 5.01 -12.58
C VAL A 45 -12.82 5.44 -13.90
N VAL A 46 -11.87 6.38 -13.85
CA VAL A 46 -11.10 6.81 -15.03
C VAL A 46 -10.35 5.63 -15.64
N ALA A 47 -9.68 4.83 -14.81
CA ALA A 47 -8.92 3.67 -15.28
C ALA A 47 -9.78 2.63 -16.02
N ARG A 48 -10.95 2.29 -15.47
CA ARG A 48 -11.87 1.32 -16.09
C ARG A 48 -12.55 1.84 -17.36
N ASN A 49 -12.64 3.17 -17.51
CA ASN A 49 -13.39 3.80 -18.59
C ASN A 49 -12.49 4.62 -19.53
N ALA A 50 -11.17 4.39 -19.54
CA ALA A 50 -10.22 5.17 -20.33
C ALA A 50 -10.58 5.26 -21.82
N ASP A 51 -11.09 4.17 -22.41
CA ASP A 51 -11.54 4.15 -23.81
C ASP A 51 -12.87 4.88 -24.00
N HIS A 52 -13.80 4.74 -23.05
CA HIS A 52 -15.10 5.44 -23.09
C HIS A 52 -14.91 6.95 -22.96
N LEU A 53 -14.02 7.38 -22.06
CA LEU A 53 -13.61 8.77 -21.86
C LEU A 53 -12.73 9.29 -23.01
N GLN A 54 -12.39 8.43 -23.97
CA GLN A 54 -11.55 8.77 -25.12
C GLN A 54 -10.23 9.44 -24.70
N LEU A 55 -9.59 8.91 -23.65
CA LEU A 55 -8.33 9.48 -23.18
C LEU A 55 -7.29 9.47 -24.30
N ASP A 56 -6.65 10.62 -24.50
CA ASP A 56 -5.54 10.74 -25.45
C ASP A 56 -4.25 10.11 -24.92
N ILE A 57 -3.17 10.22 -25.69
CA ILE A 57 -1.88 9.61 -25.36
C ILE A 57 -1.30 10.21 -24.06
N ASP A 58 -1.42 11.52 -23.89
CA ASP A 58 -0.85 12.24 -22.74
C ASP A 58 -1.64 11.90 -21.46
N GLN A 59 -2.97 11.88 -21.55
CA GLN A 59 -3.87 11.49 -20.46
C GLN A 59 -3.69 10.03 -20.05
N ARG A 60 -3.43 9.13 -21.00
CA ARG A 60 -3.12 7.72 -20.71
C ARG A 60 -1.78 7.57 -20.02
N SER A 61 -0.76 8.32 -20.44
CA SER A 61 0.53 8.34 -19.76
C SER A 61 0.36 8.85 -18.32
N ALA A 62 -0.36 9.95 -18.14
CA ALA A 62 -0.68 10.51 -16.83
C ALA A 62 -1.40 9.49 -15.93
N LEU A 63 -2.37 8.75 -16.48
CA LEU A 63 -3.05 7.68 -15.75
C LEU A 63 -2.11 6.55 -15.31
N GLN A 64 -1.22 6.10 -16.18
CA GLN A 64 -0.24 5.07 -15.85
C GLN A 64 0.70 5.55 -14.75
N ASP A 65 1.24 6.76 -14.86
CA ASP A 65 2.15 7.36 -13.88
C ASP A 65 1.47 7.52 -12.52
N TRP A 66 0.23 8.01 -12.52
CA TRP A 66 -0.56 8.17 -11.31
C TRP A 66 -0.83 6.82 -10.62
N MET A 67 -1.23 5.80 -11.38
CA MET A 67 -1.44 4.46 -10.85
C MET A 67 -0.16 3.80 -10.33
N ALA A 68 0.99 4.11 -10.91
CA ALA A 68 2.27 3.59 -10.46
C ALA A 68 2.75 4.21 -9.13
N LYS A 69 2.37 5.47 -8.85
CA LYS A 69 2.91 6.24 -7.72
C LYS A 69 1.90 6.45 -6.59
N SER A 70 0.72 6.95 -6.89
CA SER A 70 -0.22 7.48 -5.91
C SER A 70 -0.78 6.43 -4.93
N PRO A 71 -1.02 5.15 -5.33
CA PRO A 71 -1.43 4.13 -4.39
C PRO A 71 -0.44 3.94 -3.24
N ALA A 72 0.86 3.83 -3.52
CA ALA A 72 1.89 3.63 -2.51
C ALA A 72 1.97 4.82 -1.53
N VAL A 73 1.81 6.05 -2.03
CA VAL A 73 1.77 7.26 -1.18
C VAL A 73 0.55 7.23 -0.25
N ARG A 74 -0.63 6.92 -0.79
CA ARG A 74 -1.85 6.81 0.02
C ARG A 74 -1.70 5.75 1.10
N GLU A 75 -1.22 4.60 0.68
CA GLU A 75 -1.04 3.43 1.50
C GLU A 75 -0.08 3.69 2.66
N ALA A 76 1.03 4.40 2.44
CA ALA A 76 1.95 4.78 3.51
C ALA A 76 1.28 5.68 4.58
N LEU A 77 0.43 6.62 4.16
CA LEU A 77 -0.31 7.47 5.09
C LEU A 77 -1.39 6.69 5.85
N GLU A 78 -2.10 5.78 5.17
CA GLU A 78 -3.08 4.89 5.81
C GLU A 78 -2.44 4.02 6.90
N ASP A 79 -1.27 3.43 6.62
CA ASP A 79 -0.53 2.63 7.62
C ASP A 79 -0.07 3.48 8.81
N LEU A 80 0.38 4.72 8.56
CA LEU A 80 0.77 5.63 9.61
C LEU A 80 -0.42 5.97 10.53
N VAL A 81 -1.58 6.28 9.95
CA VAL A 81 -2.81 6.58 10.74
C VAL A 81 -3.19 5.39 11.60
N VAL A 82 -3.19 4.17 11.05
CA VAL A 82 -3.49 2.94 11.80
C VAL A 82 -2.50 2.73 12.94
N ALA A 83 -1.19 2.88 12.67
CA ALA A 83 -0.15 2.75 13.69
C ALA A 83 -0.35 3.75 14.84
N GLN A 84 -0.68 5.00 14.53
CA GLN A 84 -0.88 6.04 15.55
C GLN A 84 -2.17 5.83 16.36
N ARG A 85 -3.24 5.34 15.74
CA ARG A 85 -4.46 4.90 16.46
C ARG A 85 -4.16 3.75 17.41
N ASN A 86 -3.37 2.77 16.97
CA ASN A 86 -2.94 1.65 17.80
C ASN A 86 -2.10 2.14 18.99
N GLU A 87 -1.18 3.07 18.77
CA GLU A 87 -0.38 3.66 19.83
C GLU A 87 -1.26 4.40 20.86
N LEU A 88 -2.21 5.22 20.41
CA LEU A 88 -3.16 5.90 21.29
C LEU A 88 -3.97 4.89 22.12
N ARG A 89 -4.41 3.79 21.52
CA ARG A 89 -5.12 2.71 22.24
C ARG A 89 -4.24 2.12 23.34
N GLN A 90 -2.96 1.86 23.06
CA GLN A 90 -2.04 1.36 24.07
C GLN A 90 -1.80 2.36 25.20
N MET A 91 -1.68 3.66 24.88
CA MET A 91 -1.58 4.72 25.89
C MET A 91 -2.82 4.77 26.80
N ILE A 92 -4.02 4.56 26.24
CA ILE A 92 -5.25 4.48 27.03
C ILE A 92 -5.23 3.26 27.95
N LEU A 93 -4.88 2.09 27.42
CA LEU A 93 -4.88 0.83 28.18
C LEU A 93 -3.80 0.79 29.27
N SER A 94 -2.66 1.45 29.06
CA SER A 94 -1.58 1.53 30.05
C SER A 94 -1.81 2.61 31.11
N GLY A 95 -2.86 3.41 30.98
CA GLY A 95 -3.15 4.51 31.91
C GLY A 95 -2.20 5.70 31.77
N ALA A 96 -1.71 5.97 30.56
CA ALA A 96 -0.89 7.14 30.28
C ALA A 96 -1.61 8.45 30.66
N ASP A 97 -0.82 9.48 30.94
CA ASP A 97 -1.32 10.79 31.33
C ASP A 97 -2.32 11.38 30.32
N ILE A 98 -3.30 12.14 30.81
CA ILE A 98 -4.37 12.70 29.97
C ILE A 98 -3.85 13.73 28.98
N GLU A 99 -2.84 14.53 29.32
CA GLU A 99 -2.23 15.50 28.43
C GLU A 99 -1.56 14.80 27.26
N ALA A 100 -0.74 13.78 27.54
CA ALA A 100 -0.07 12.97 26.52
C ALA A 100 -1.07 12.27 25.58
N ARG A 101 -2.17 11.74 26.13
CA ARG A 101 -3.24 11.13 25.31
C ARG A 101 -3.97 12.16 24.44
N THR A 102 -4.17 13.36 24.96
CA THR A 102 -4.83 14.45 24.21
C THR A 102 -3.95 14.92 23.05
N GLU A 103 -2.64 15.07 23.26
CA GLU A 103 -1.69 15.41 22.22
C GLU A 103 -1.65 14.33 21.12
N LYS A 104 -1.55 13.05 21.51
CA LYS A 104 -1.59 11.94 20.55
C LYS A 104 -2.92 11.90 19.78
N ALA A 105 -4.05 12.14 20.44
CA ALA A 105 -5.35 12.20 19.76
C ALA A 105 -5.43 13.35 18.76
N ALA A 106 -4.89 14.53 19.09
CA ALA A 106 -4.82 15.65 18.17
C ALA A 106 -3.96 15.33 16.94
N TYR A 107 -2.82 14.65 17.14
CA TYR A 107 -1.96 14.19 16.05
C TYR A 107 -2.66 13.18 15.13
N VAL A 108 -3.37 12.20 15.71
CA VAL A 108 -4.20 11.27 14.92
C VAL A 108 -5.23 12.04 14.08
N GLY A 109 -5.92 13.02 14.67
CA GLY A 109 -6.89 13.86 13.96
C GLY A 109 -6.28 14.67 12.81
N GLN A 110 -5.05 15.15 12.97
CA GLN A 110 -4.31 15.79 11.89
C GLN A 110 -4.05 14.82 10.74
N LEU A 111 -3.53 13.62 11.03
CA LEU A 111 -3.25 12.61 10.00
C LEU A 111 -4.52 12.14 9.26
N GLU A 112 -5.64 12.00 9.97
CA GLU A 112 -6.93 11.66 9.34
C GLU A 112 -7.40 12.79 8.42
N SER A 113 -7.18 14.05 8.79
CA SER A 113 -7.46 15.21 7.93
C SER A 113 -6.56 15.22 6.69
N GLU A 114 -5.27 14.92 6.84
CA GLU A 114 -4.33 14.78 5.73
C GLU A 114 -4.75 13.66 4.77
N LEU A 115 -5.19 12.50 5.29
CA LEU A 115 -5.69 11.39 4.49
C LEU A 115 -6.93 11.78 3.67
N LEU A 116 -7.87 12.52 4.28
CA LEU A 116 -9.02 13.06 3.56
C LEU A 116 -8.60 14.03 2.45
N MET A 117 -7.66 14.93 2.73
CA MET A 117 -7.20 15.91 1.74
C MET A 117 -6.43 15.27 0.58
N MET A 118 -5.59 14.28 0.84
CA MET A 118 -4.90 13.52 -0.22
C MET A 118 -5.90 12.80 -1.13
N ARG A 119 -7.01 12.29 -0.57
CA ARG A 119 -8.09 11.68 -1.37
C ARG A 119 -8.83 12.74 -2.19
N SER A 120 -9.00 13.96 -1.67
CA SER A 120 -9.50 15.11 -2.43
C SER A 120 -8.56 15.46 -3.60
N SER A 121 -7.25 15.45 -3.38
CA SER A 121 -6.26 15.70 -4.44
C SER A 121 -6.34 14.71 -5.61
N CYS A 122 -6.89 13.51 -5.40
CA CYS A 122 -7.17 12.59 -6.50
C CYS A 122 -8.20 13.18 -7.48
N VAL A 123 -9.22 13.88 -6.98
CA VAL A 123 -10.24 14.52 -7.83
C VAL A 123 -9.66 15.70 -8.58
N GLU A 124 -8.87 16.54 -7.91
CA GLU A 124 -8.24 17.70 -8.56
C GLU A 124 -7.27 17.28 -9.65
N TYR A 125 -6.48 16.22 -9.42
CA TYR A 125 -5.61 15.67 -10.45
C TYR A 125 -6.37 15.31 -11.74
N TRP A 126 -7.54 14.67 -11.61
CA TRP A 126 -8.37 14.34 -12.77
C TRP A 126 -9.08 15.54 -13.37
N ARG A 127 -9.45 16.54 -12.57
CA ARG A 127 -10.01 17.79 -13.08
C ARG A 127 -9.03 18.55 -13.95
N GLU A 128 -7.74 18.51 -13.60
CA GLU A 128 -6.68 19.18 -14.37
C GLU A 128 -6.21 18.36 -15.57
N THR A 129 -6.27 17.02 -15.48
CA THR A 129 -5.80 16.11 -16.54
C THR A 129 -6.85 15.88 -17.62
N LEU A 130 -8.13 15.80 -17.25
CA LEU A 130 -9.24 15.61 -18.16
C LEU A 130 -9.75 16.96 -18.67
N ASN A 131 -10.31 16.99 -19.87
CA ASN A 131 -11.09 18.14 -20.30
C ASN A 131 -12.45 18.17 -19.57
N GLU A 132 -13.18 19.29 -19.69
CA GLU A 132 -14.44 19.51 -18.97
C GLU A 132 -15.49 18.43 -19.26
N GLU A 133 -15.63 18.01 -20.52
CA GLU A 133 -16.58 16.97 -20.94
C GLU A 133 -16.21 15.60 -20.36
N GLN A 134 -14.94 15.22 -20.47
CA GLN A 134 -14.42 13.96 -19.92
C GLN A 134 -14.55 13.91 -18.39
N PHE A 135 -14.26 15.01 -17.71
CA PHE A 135 -14.40 15.09 -16.26
C PHE A 135 -15.86 14.95 -15.83
N ALA A 136 -16.79 15.65 -16.51
CA ALA A 136 -18.22 15.51 -16.26
C ALA A 136 -18.70 14.07 -16.50
N GLN A 137 -18.23 13.41 -17.56
CA GLN A 137 -18.55 12.02 -17.83
C GLN A 137 -17.97 11.07 -16.77
N ALA A 138 -16.76 11.34 -16.28
CA ALA A 138 -16.16 10.55 -15.20
C ALA A 138 -16.96 10.63 -13.89
N LEU A 139 -17.54 11.80 -13.57
CA LEU A 139 -18.44 11.95 -12.41
C LEU A 139 -19.74 11.13 -12.59
N GLN A 140 -20.35 11.19 -13.78
CA GLN A 140 -21.53 10.36 -14.09
C GLN A 140 -21.25 8.86 -13.96
N LEU A 141 -20.09 8.41 -14.45
CA LEU A 141 -19.65 7.02 -14.33
C LEU A 141 -19.33 6.61 -12.88
N ALA A 142 -19.07 7.59 -12.01
CA ALA A 142 -18.84 7.41 -10.58
C ALA A 142 -20.12 7.52 -9.73
N ASP A 143 -21.27 7.83 -10.35
CA ASP A 143 -22.57 8.03 -9.70
C ASP A 143 -22.57 9.16 -8.65
N ILE A 144 -21.86 10.26 -8.96
CA ILE A 144 -21.74 11.48 -8.12
C ILE A 144 -21.95 12.78 -8.90
#